data_AF-R7RW55-F1
#
_entry.id   AF-R7RW55-F1
#
_cell.length_a   1.000
_cell.length_b   1.000
_cell.length_c   1.000
_cell.angle_alpha   90.00
_cell.angle_beta   90.00
_cell.angle_gamma   90.00
#
_symmetry.space_group_name_H-M   'P 1'
#
loop_
_entity.id
_entity.type
_entity.pdbx_description
1 polymer ?
#
loop_
_entity_poly.entity_id
_entity_poly.type
_entity_poly.pdbx_seq_one_letter_code
_entity_poly.pdbx_strand_id
1 'polypeptide(L)'
;KASGEIWLLVEENQKAHIRKEKGDPKAMWEKLESVFVQKKTGTRFDAYSELFSTRLQEGESLSDLVARVDLYISHIKERRPAKFSLDDLDSELWSMTLIKALPSDYNNFVTFLTLSDDLSLDNVTQAFSNEEQSRKRRALQ
;
A
#
# COMPACT_ATOMS: atom_id res chain seq x y z
N LYS A 1 -8.78 -25.29 -18.98
CA LYS A 1 -9.37 -24.10 -19.64
C LYS A 1 -8.78 -22.81 -19.06
N ALA A 2 -8.90 -22.55 -17.76
CA ALA A 2 -8.39 -21.33 -17.12
C ALA A 2 -6.87 -21.08 -17.31
N SER A 3 -6.01 -22.10 -17.24
CA SER A 3 -4.56 -21.92 -17.42
C SER A 3 -4.17 -21.40 -18.81
N GLY A 4 -4.93 -21.79 -19.84
CA GLY A 4 -4.70 -21.32 -21.21
C GLY A 4 -5.06 -19.85 -21.35
N GLU A 5 -6.18 -19.43 -20.77
CA GLU A 5 -6.62 -18.02 -20.74
C GLU A 5 -5.60 -17.15 -20.00
N ILE A 6 -5.16 -17.56 -18.80
CA ILE A 6 -4.14 -16.82 -18.03
C ILE A 6 -2.86 -16.69 -18.86
N TRP A 7 -2.41 -17.76 -19.52
CA TRP A 7 -1.21 -17.72 -20.36
C TRP A 7 -1.34 -16.79 -21.57
N LEU A 8 -2.53 -16.65 -22.15
CA LEU A 8 -2.77 -15.77 -23.30
C LEU A 8 -2.85 -14.30 -22.89
N LEU A 9 -3.40 -14.00 -21.72
CA LEU A 9 -3.57 -12.64 -21.22
C LEU A 9 -2.30 -12.03 -20.63
N VAL A 10 -1.34 -12.85 -20.20
CA VAL A 10 -0.06 -12.37 -19.67
C VAL A 10 0.86 -11.95 -20.82
N GLU A 11 1.49 -10.78 -20.70
CA GLU A 11 2.47 -10.28 -21.68
C GLU A 11 3.65 -11.24 -21.85
N GLU A 12 4.21 -11.35 -23.05
CA GLU A 12 5.22 -12.37 -23.39
C GLU A 12 6.48 -12.30 -22.50
N ASN A 13 6.92 -11.09 -22.15
CA ASN A 13 8.02 -10.84 -21.21
C ASN A 13 7.71 -11.29 -19.76
N GLN A 14 6.44 -11.30 -19.36
CA GLN A 14 6.00 -11.69 -18.02
C GLN A 14 5.70 -13.20 -17.91
N LYS A 15 5.53 -13.91 -19.03
CA LYS A 15 5.26 -15.37 -19.05
C LYS A 15 6.37 -16.20 -18.40
N ALA A 16 7.58 -15.68 -18.32
CA ALA A 16 8.69 -16.32 -17.61
C ALA A 16 8.37 -16.57 -16.12
N HIS A 17 7.56 -15.72 -15.49
CA HIS A 17 7.23 -15.82 -14.07
C HIS A 17 6.32 -17.01 -13.72
N ILE A 18 5.50 -17.48 -14.66
CA ILE A 18 4.48 -18.53 -14.45
C ILE A 18 4.72 -19.82 -15.24
N ARG A 19 5.89 -19.91 -15.90
CA ARG A 19 6.20 -21.02 -16.82
C ARG A 19 6.28 -22.37 -16.10
N LYS A 20 6.67 -22.38 -14.82
CA LYS A 20 6.82 -23.61 -14.01
C LYS A 20 5.48 -24.11 -13.48
N GLU A 21 4.54 -23.20 -13.29
CA GLU A 21 3.20 -23.40 -12.75
C GLU A 21 2.19 -23.71 -13.88
N LYS A 22 2.65 -23.73 -15.14
CA LYS A 22 1.84 -23.96 -16.33
C LYS A 22 1.07 -25.29 -16.22
N GLY A 23 -0.25 -25.19 -16.17
CA GLY A 23 -1.15 -26.34 -16.07
C GLY A 23 -2.00 -26.34 -14.79
N ASP A 24 -1.57 -25.60 -13.77
CA ASP A 24 -2.38 -25.31 -12.58
C ASP A 24 -2.79 -23.82 -12.60
N PRO A 25 -4.05 -23.51 -12.95
CA PRO A 25 -4.49 -22.13 -13.04
C PRO A 25 -4.42 -21.38 -11.70
N LYS A 26 -4.58 -22.08 -10.57
CA LYS A 26 -4.51 -21.47 -9.25
C LYS A 26 -3.07 -21.09 -8.92
N ALA A 27 -2.13 -22.02 -9.10
CA ALA A 27 -0.71 -21.74 -8.87
C ALA A 27 -0.18 -20.64 -9.81
N MET A 28 -0.64 -20.60 -11.07
CA MET A 28 -0.30 -19.51 -11.99
C MET A 28 -0.79 -18.16 -11.47
N TRP A 29 -2.03 -18.07 -10.99
CA TRP A 29 -2.59 -16.83 -10.44
C TRP A 29 -1.87 -16.40 -9.17
N GLU A 30 -1.67 -17.30 -8.21
CA GLU A 30 -0.96 -17.01 -6.95
C GLU A 30 0.48 -16.53 -7.23
N LYS A 31 1.12 -17.08 -8.27
CA LYS A 31 2.44 -16.64 -8.70
C LYS A 31 2.42 -15.23 -9.27
N LEU A 32 1.48 -14.90 -10.15
CA LEU A 32 1.31 -13.53 -10.65
C LEU A 32 1.02 -12.57 -9.51
N GLU A 33 0.08 -12.91 -8.63
CA GLU A 33 -0.27 -12.12 -7.45
C GLU A 33 0.97 -11.85 -6.59
N SER A 34 1.81 -12.87 -6.33
CA SER A 34 3.05 -12.69 -5.55
C SER A 34 4.08 -11.77 -6.19
N VAL A 35 4.08 -11.66 -7.52
CA VAL A 35 5.04 -10.83 -8.27
C VAL A 35 4.54 -9.40 -8.39
N PHE A 36 3.25 -9.21 -8.65
CA PHE A 36 2.68 -7.91 -9.02
C PHE A 36 1.88 -7.23 -7.90
N VAL A 37 1.30 -7.98 -6.97
CA VAL A 37 0.53 -7.41 -5.86
C VAL A 37 1.42 -7.36 -4.62
N GLN A 38 2.05 -6.21 -4.39
CA GLN A 38 2.77 -5.97 -3.16
C GLN A 38 1.77 -5.75 -2.01
N LYS A 39 1.72 -6.70 -1.08
CA LYS A 39 0.87 -6.64 0.13
C LYS A 39 1.61 -5.98 1.29
N LYS A 40 2.38 -4.92 1.01
CA LYS A 40 3.17 -4.17 2.01
C LYS A 40 2.38 -3.01 2.59
N THR A 41 2.65 -2.65 3.84
CA THR A 41 1.99 -1.53 4.53
C THR A 41 2.18 -0.20 3.79
N GLY A 42 3.39 0.08 3.28
CA GLY A 42 3.67 1.28 2.47
C GLY A 42 2.75 1.40 1.25
N THR A 43 2.62 0.34 0.45
CA THR A 43 1.74 0.35 -0.73
C THR A 43 0.25 0.53 -0.40
N ARG A 44 -0.18 0.13 0.81
CA ARG A 44 -1.53 0.43 1.30
C ARG A 44 -1.67 1.90 1.73
N PHE A 45 -0.64 2.48 2.36
CA PHE A 45 -0.63 3.90 2.74
C PHE A 45 -0.72 4.83 1.52
N ASP A 46 -0.06 4.47 0.43
CA ASP A 46 -0.18 5.19 -0.85
C ASP A 46 -1.61 5.10 -1.38
N ALA A 47 -2.21 3.90 -1.37
CA ALA A 47 -3.59 3.70 -1.80
C ALA A 47 -4.61 4.47 -0.95
N TYR A 48 -4.43 4.50 0.38
CA TYR A 48 -5.24 5.34 1.27
C TYR A 48 -5.03 6.83 0.99
N SER A 49 -3.80 7.24 0.67
CA SER A 49 -3.51 8.63 0.31
C SER A 49 -4.22 9.05 -0.97
N GLU A 50 -4.22 8.21 -2.00
CA GLU A 50 -4.98 8.42 -3.24
C GLU A 50 -6.48 8.50 -2.95
N LEU A 51 -7.02 7.57 -2.15
CA LEU A 51 -8.42 7.55 -1.75
C LEU A 51 -8.83 8.88 -1.10
N PHE A 52 -8.11 9.34 -0.07
CA PHE A 52 -8.47 10.58 0.64
C PHE A 52 -8.17 11.87 -0.13
N SER A 53 -7.28 11.79 -1.13
CA SER A 53 -6.98 12.92 -2.03
C SER A 53 -7.98 13.02 -3.19
N THR A 54 -8.89 12.05 -3.33
CA THR A 54 -9.87 12.02 -4.41
C THR A 54 -10.78 13.25 -4.35
N ARG A 55 -10.97 13.88 -5.51
CA ARG A 55 -11.91 14.99 -5.74
C ARG A 55 -12.73 14.70 -7.00
N LEU A 56 -13.91 15.31 -7.07
CA LEU A 56 -14.73 15.32 -8.29
C LEU A 56 -13.94 16.05 -9.39
N GLN A 57 -13.84 15.42 -10.55
CA GLN A 57 -13.15 15.99 -11.71
C GLN A 57 -14.10 16.83 -12.58
N GLU A 58 -13.54 17.71 -13.39
CA GLU A 58 -14.33 18.48 -14.35
C GLU A 58 -14.98 17.55 -15.39
N GLY A 59 -16.30 17.62 -15.52
CA GLY A 59 -17.07 16.75 -16.42
C GLY A 59 -17.37 15.35 -15.90
N GLU A 60 -16.90 14.99 -14.69
CA GLU A 60 -17.23 13.73 -14.03
C GLU A 60 -18.63 13.79 -13.38
N SER A 61 -19.45 12.77 -13.58
CA SER A 61 -20.73 12.69 -12.88
C SER A 61 -20.55 12.18 -11.44
N LEU A 62 -21.54 12.42 -10.58
CA LEU A 62 -21.51 11.86 -9.21
C LEU A 62 -21.50 10.32 -9.20
N SER A 63 -22.10 9.68 -10.21
CA SER A 63 -22.09 8.23 -10.34
C SER A 63 -20.70 7.71 -10.71
N ASP A 64 -19.98 8.42 -11.58
CA ASP A 64 -18.62 8.06 -11.97
C ASP A 64 -17.66 8.19 -10.79
N LEU A 65 -17.83 9.24 -9.97
CA LEU A 65 -17.08 9.41 -8.74
C LEU A 65 -17.29 8.24 -7.76
N VAL A 66 -18.55 7.80 -7.57
CA VAL A 66 -18.87 6.62 -6.73
C VAL A 66 -18.16 5.37 -7.26
N ALA A 67 -18.28 5.09 -8.56
CA ALA A 67 -17.62 3.94 -9.18
C ALA A 67 -16.10 3.97 -9.03
N ARG A 68 -15.50 5.16 -9.13
CA ARG A 68 -14.05 5.35 -8.95
C ARG A 68 -13.60 5.15 -7.50
N VAL A 69 -14.38 5.61 -6.52
CA VAL A 69 -14.11 5.35 -5.10
C VAL A 69 -14.25 3.86 -4.78
N ASP A 70 -15.27 3.19 -5.32
CA ASP A 70 -15.44 1.74 -5.17
C ASP A 70 -14.24 0.95 -5.72
N LEU A 71 -13.69 1.39 -6.86
CA LEU A 71 -12.47 0.82 -7.43
C LEU A 71 -11.27 0.99 -6.49
N TYR A 72 -11.07 2.19 -5.92
CA TYR A 72 -9.98 2.43 -4.96
C TYR A 72 -10.11 1.57 -3.70
N ILE A 73 -11.33 1.44 -3.15
CA ILE A 73 -11.58 0.54 -2.01
C ILE A 73 -11.28 -0.91 -2.37
N SER A 74 -11.61 -1.35 -3.58
CA SER A 74 -11.33 -2.70 -4.05
C SER A 74 -9.82 -2.96 -4.13
N HIS A 75 -9.05 -2.03 -4.70
CA HIS A 75 -7.58 -2.12 -4.75
C HIS A 75 -6.94 -2.10 -3.36
N ILE A 76 -7.47 -1.34 -2.41
CA ILE A 76 -7.00 -1.38 -1.01
C ILE A 76 -7.22 -2.78 -0.41
N LYS A 77 -8.39 -3.38 -0.65
CA LYS A 77 -8.72 -4.72 -0.15
C LYS A 77 -7.81 -5.80 -0.73
N GLU A 78 -7.48 -5.72 -2.02
CA GLU A 78 -6.55 -6.67 -2.68
C GLU A 78 -5.14 -6.66 -2.08
N ARG A 79 -4.69 -5.50 -1.59
CA ARG A 79 -3.38 -5.32 -0.96
C ARG A 79 -3.32 -5.77 0.51
N ARG A 80 -4.45 -6.19 1.08
CA ARG A 80 -4.50 -6.68 2.47
C ARG A 80 -3.88 -8.09 2.57
N PRO A 81 -3.15 -8.39 3.64
CA PRO A 81 -2.76 -9.76 3.94
C PRO A 81 -4.00 -10.65 4.15
N ALA A 82 -3.84 -11.96 4.00
CA ALA A 82 -4.95 -12.92 4.07
C ALA A 82 -5.70 -12.92 5.41
N LYS A 83 -5.04 -12.52 6.51
CA LYS A 83 -5.61 -12.42 7.86
C LYS A 83 -5.67 -10.98 8.35
N PHE A 84 -6.25 -10.08 7.55
CA PHE A 84 -6.41 -8.68 7.93
C PHE A 84 -7.69 -8.45 8.74
N SER A 85 -7.53 -7.98 9.96
CA SER A 85 -8.59 -7.68 10.92
C SER A 85 -8.97 -6.19 10.93
N LEU A 86 -9.99 -5.83 11.72
CA LEU A 86 -10.31 -4.43 11.98
C LEU A 86 -9.23 -3.75 12.84
N ASP A 87 -8.62 -4.47 13.77
CA ASP A 87 -7.53 -3.94 14.60
C ASP A 87 -6.31 -3.58 13.74
N ASP A 88 -6.04 -4.36 12.68
CA ASP A 88 -5.00 -4.03 11.70
C ASP A 88 -5.33 -2.74 10.94
N LEU A 89 -6.60 -2.54 10.56
CA LEU A 89 -7.06 -1.31 9.92
C LEU A 89 -6.88 -0.09 10.83
N ASP A 90 -7.32 -0.19 12.08
CA ASP A 90 -7.21 0.89 13.05
C ASP A 90 -5.75 1.24 13.34
N SER A 91 -4.88 0.22 13.45
CA SER A 91 -3.44 0.40 13.62
C SER A 91 -2.80 1.10 12.42
N GLU A 92 -3.17 0.71 11.19
CA GLU A 92 -2.69 1.37 9.97
C GLU A 92 -3.14 2.84 9.89
N LEU A 93 -4.41 3.11 10.20
CA LEU A 93 -4.96 4.46 10.23
C LEU A 93 -4.24 5.33 11.27
N TRP A 94 -3.92 4.78 12.44
CA TRP A 94 -3.17 5.49 13.47
C TRP A 94 -1.76 5.84 12.98
N SER A 95 -0.98 4.86 12.52
CA SER A 95 0.35 5.08 11.96
C SER A 95 0.34 6.12 10.83
N MET A 96 -0.58 5.99 9.88
CA MET A 96 -0.69 6.90 8.74
C MET A 96 -1.03 8.32 9.18
N THR A 97 -1.93 8.47 10.16
CA THR A 97 -2.30 9.77 10.72
C THR A 97 -1.11 10.42 11.43
N LEU A 98 -0.33 9.67 12.21
CA LEU A 98 0.89 10.19 12.85
C LEU A 98 1.86 10.76 11.82
N ILE A 99 2.15 10.00 10.76
CA ILE A 99 3.07 10.42 9.69
C ILE A 99 2.55 11.67 8.98
N LYS A 100 1.25 11.71 8.65
CA LYS A 100 0.62 12.84 7.95
C LYS A 100 0.44 14.10 8.80
N ALA A 101 0.39 13.95 10.13
CA ALA A 101 0.24 15.08 11.06
C ALA A 101 1.54 15.89 11.23
N LEU A 102 2.69 15.35 10.77
CA LEU A 102 3.97 16.03 10.91
C LEU A 102 4.07 17.25 9.97
N PRO A 103 4.55 18.40 10.45
CA PRO A 103 4.76 19.58 9.62
C PRO A 103 5.97 19.40 8.70
N SER A 104 6.13 20.30 7.73
CA SER A 104 7.20 20.25 6.72
C SER A 104 8.62 20.18 7.29
N ASP A 105 8.84 20.69 8.50
CA ASP A 105 10.13 20.64 9.19
C ASP A 105 10.56 19.20 9.58
N TYR A 106 9.68 18.22 9.38
CA TYR A 106 9.93 16.80 9.55
C TYR A 106 10.03 16.05 8.21
N ASN A 107 10.07 16.72 7.05
CA ASN A 107 10.10 16.07 5.74
C ASN A 107 11.22 15.01 5.60
N ASN A 108 12.41 15.27 6.14
CA ASN A 108 13.50 14.29 6.12
C ASN A 108 13.17 13.04 6.93
N PHE A 109 12.49 13.21 8.07
CA PHE A 109 12.05 12.11 8.91
C PHE A 109 10.87 11.34 8.28
N VAL A 110 9.90 12.04 7.68
CA VAL A 110 8.82 11.43 6.91
C VAL A 110 9.40 10.60 5.75
N THR A 111 10.36 11.15 5.00
CA THR A 111 11.05 10.44 3.92
C THR A 111 11.73 9.17 4.43
N PHE A 112 12.45 9.27 5.56
CA PHE A 112 13.07 8.12 6.22
C PHE A 112 12.04 7.04 6.59
N LEU A 113 10.89 7.43 7.17
CA LEU A 113 9.83 6.49 7.50
C LEU A 113 9.24 5.82 6.24
N THR A 114 8.96 6.60 5.19
CA THR A 114 8.37 6.05 3.94
C THR A 114 9.30 5.11 3.19
N LEU A 115 10.61 5.19 3.43
CA LEU A 115 11.60 4.24 2.91
C LEU A 115 11.68 2.95 3.75
N SER A 116 11.07 2.91 4.93
CA SER A 116 10.96 1.70 5.74
C SER A 116 10.01 0.70 5.06
N ASP A 117 10.40 -0.58 5.03
CA ASP A 117 9.53 -1.67 4.59
C ASP A 117 8.40 -1.97 5.59
N ASP A 118 8.52 -1.48 6.83
CA ASP A 118 7.55 -1.71 7.90
C ASP A 118 7.10 -0.39 8.55
N LEU A 119 5.80 -0.11 8.41
CA LEU A 119 5.09 1.05 8.96
C LEU A 119 4.08 0.65 10.05
N SER A 120 4.31 -0.47 10.73
CA SER A 120 3.56 -0.87 11.92
C SER A 120 3.57 0.22 12.99
N LEU A 121 2.52 0.25 13.80
CA LEU A 121 2.34 1.27 14.84
C LEU A 121 3.51 1.27 15.84
N ASP A 122 4.00 0.11 16.24
CA ASP A 122 5.14 -0.02 17.15
C ASP A 122 6.40 0.60 16.54
N ASN A 123 6.69 0.32 15.27
CA ASN A 123 7.87 0.88 14.61
C ASN A 123 7.75 2.40 14.41
N VAL A 124 6.57 2.88 14.00
CA VAL A 124 6.32 4.31 13.81
C VAL A 124 6.46 5.04 15.15
N THR A 125 5.83 4.56 16.21
CA THR A 125 5.91 5.19 17.55
C THR A 125 7.34 5.17 18.11
N GLN A 126 8.07 4.06 17.93
CA GLN A 126 9.48 3.98 18.32
C GLN A 126 10.35 4.96 17.53
N ALA A 127 10.14 5.09 16.22
CA ALA A 127 10.87 6.03 15.37
C ALA A 127 10.59 7.49 15.77
N PHE A 128 9.35 7.81 16.13
CA PHE A 128 8.97 9.14 16.64
C PHE A 128 9.72 9.48 17.94
N SER A 129 9.77 8.54 18.88
CA SER A 129 10.53 8.70 20.14
C SER A 129 12.02 8.95 19.87
N ASN A 130 12.60 8.20 18.93
CA ASN A 130 14.01 8.35 18.55
C ASN A 130 14.28 9.72 17.89
N GLU A 131 13.41 10.18 17.00
CA GLU A 131 13.56 11.49 16.33
C GLU A 131 13.40 12.65 17.33
N GLU A 132 12.46 12.55 18.28
CA GLU A 132 12.29 13.54 19.33
C GLU A 132 13.57 13.68 20.17
N GLN A 133 14.16 12.56 20.59
CA GLN A 133 15.43 12.57 21.33
C GLN A 133 16.59 13.13 20.49
N SER A 134 16.65 12.77 19.20
CA SER A 134 17.64 13.29 18.27
C SER A 134 17.57 14.82 18.12
N ARG A 135 16.35 15.38 18.02
CA ARG A 135 16.12 16.83 17.97
C ARG A 135 16.51 17.52 19.26
N LYS A 136 16.14 16.95 20.42
CA LYS A 136 16.55 17.48 21.74
C LYS A 136 18.07 17.55 21.88
N ARG A 137 18.80 16.52 21.45
CA ARG A 137 20.27 16.52 21.47
C ARG A 137 20.87 17.59 20.55
N ARG A 138 20.33 17.77 19.34
CA ARG A 138 20.76 18.80 18.39
C ARG A 138 20.51 20.23 18.90
N ALA A 139 19.47 20.44 19.70
CA ALA A 139 19.14 21.76 20.26
C ALA A 139 20.01 22.15 21.49
N LEU A 140 20.73 21.20 22.08
CA LEU A 140 21.61 21.41 23.23
C LEU A 140 23.09 21.64 22.82
N GLN A 141 23.40 21.54 21.53
CA GLN A 141 24.71 21.77 20.94
C GLN A 141 24.77 23.15 20.29
#